data_AF-A0A962Q970-F1
#
_entry.id   AF-A0A962Q970-F1
#
_cell.length_a   1.000
_cell.length_b   1.000
_cell.length_c   1.000
_cell.angle_alpha   90.00
_cell.angle_beta   90.00
_cell.angle_gamma   90.00
#
_symmetry.space_group_name_H-M   'P 1'
#
loop_
_entity.id
_entity.type
_entity.pdbx_description
1 polymer ?
#
loop_
_entity_poly.entity_id
_entity_poly.type
_entity_poly.pdbx_seq_one_letter_code
_entity_poly.pdbx_strand_id
1 'polypeptide(L)'
;MNPIHYIITERPDFTSLTVFLDGKMQAFQSDTHPQLDKALKALRDKDWSLAKDLLASPLEAARKLCRLSSAVEIKGNELFFLGKVLAGPLADKIRETFYAKKAVMPLVNFLEKVNANPSVESRNQLYEFAIRNNFEITPRGDLIAYKGVTPELTSVNSGRAFVNGIEHNGQIPNQVGSVVTMPRADVNPNRDEGCSHGLHVGSYEYASDFASVLMKVEVNPKDVVSVPRDCSWQKMRVCEYVVLDFEETSTFHFNGSNDYDDDDENLEFTPSYWDEGDDEDTEE
;
A
#
# COMPACT_ATOMS: atom_id res chain seq x y z
N MET A 1 -19.57 41.29 -21.92
CA MET A 1 -18.24 40.73 -21.57
C MET A 1 -17.18 41.39 -22.44
N ASN A 2 -15.96 41.53 -21.92
CA ASN A 2 -14.83 42.05 -22.69
C ASN A 2 -14.43 41.07 -23.82
N PRO A 3 -13.89 41.56 -24.94
CA PRO A 3 -13.34 40.70 -25.98
C PRO A 3 -12.25 39.77 -25.42
N ILE A 4 -12.25 38.51 -25.85
CA ILE A 4 -11.19 37.57 -25.52
C ILE A 4 -10.08 37.73 -26.55
N HIS A 5 -8.84 37.94 -26.11
CA HIS A 5 -7.68 37.92 -27.00
C HIS A 5 -7.22 36.48 -27.20
N TYR A 6 -7.07 36.06 -28.47
CA TYR A 6 -6.69 34.69 -28.80
C TYR A 6 -5.83 34.59 -30.05
N ILE A 7 -5.09 33.49 -30.16
CA ILE A 7 -4.28 33.08 -31.32
C ILE A 7 -4.66 31.63 -31.64
N ILE A 8 -4.98 31.36 -32.90
CA ILE A 8 -5.26 30.00 -33.40
C ILE A 8 -4.12 29.60 -34.33
N THR A 9 -3.60 28.39 -34.15
CA THR A 9 -2.67 27.74 -35.10
C THR A 9 -3.31 26.46 -35.62
N GLU A 10 -3.61 26.40 -36.91
CA GLU A 10 -4.19 25.24 -37.58
C GLU A 10 -3.14 24.53 -38.44
N ARG A 11 -3.05 23.21 -38.24
CA ARG A 11 -2.31 22.26 -39.08
C ARG A 11 -3.30 21.18 -39.56
N PRO A 12 -3.00 20.44 -40.64
CA PRO A 12 -3.91 19.43 -41.19
C PRO A 12 -4.41 18.38 -40.19
N ASP A 13 -3.63 18.10 -39.16
CA ASP A 13 -3.84 17.06 -38.14
C ASP A 13 -3.94 17.62 -36.71
N PHE A 14 -3.77 18.93 -36.52
CA PHE A 14 -3.61 19.52 -35.19
C PHE A 14 -4.05 20.98 -35.16
N THR A 15 -4.86 21.35 -34.17
CA THR A 15 -5.21 22.74 -33.90
C THR A 15 -4.80 23.12 -32.49
N SER A 16 -4.11 24.25 -32.33
CA SER A 16 -3.88 24.88 -31.03
C SER A 16 -4.53 26.24 -30.92
N LEU A 17 -4.97 26.55 -29.71
CA LEU A 17 -5.59 27.80 -29.33
C LEU A 17 -4.87 28.35 -28.10
N THR A 18 -4.33 29.56 -28.20
CA THR A 18 -3.82 30.31 -27.05
C THR A 18 -4.77 31.46 -26.75
N VAL A 19 -5.27 31.58 -25.52
CA VAL A 19 -6.20 32.64 -25.11
C VAL A 19 -5.69 33.38 -23.88
N PHE A 20 -6.03 34.66 -23.74
CA PHE A 20 -5.84 35.41 -22.51
C PHE A 20 -7.16 35.50 -21.75
N LEU A 21 -7.28 34.71 -20.68
CA LEU A 21 -8.47 34.63 -19.83
C LEU A 21 -8.11 34.95 -18.38
N ASP A 22 -8.91 35.80 -17.75
CA ASP A 22 -8.79 36.16 -16.32
C ASP A 22 -7.35 36.57 -15.92
N GLY A 23 -6.67 37.31 -16.79
CA GLY A 23 -5.31 37.83 -16.55
C GLY A 23 -4.18 36.84 -16.84
N LYS A 24 -4.47 35.66 -17.39
CA LYS A 24 -3.47 34.60 -17.68
C LYS A 24 -3.56 34.12 -19.12
N MET A 25 -2.42 33.80 -19.72
CA MET A 25 -2.39 33.03 -20.97
C MET A 25 -2.67 31.56 -20.69
N GLN A 26 -3.56 30.96 -21.48
CA GLN A 26 -3.90 29.53 -21.44
C GLN A 26 -3.80 28.96 -22.85
N ALA A 27 -3.32 27.73 -22.97
CA ALA A 27 -3.18 27.04 -24.25
C ALA A 27 -4.02 25.75 -24.25
N PHE A 28 -4.72 25.51 -25.36
CA PHE A 28 -5.58 24.37 -25.60
C PHE A 28 -5.21 23.71 -26.93
N GLN A 29 -5.34 22.40 -27.01
CA GLN A 29 -4.97 21.61 -28.19
C GLN A 29 -6.10 20.64 -28.57
N SER A 30 -6.26 20.36 -29.86
CA SER A 30 -7.37 19.56 -30.38
C SER A 30 -7.39 18.11 -29.90
N ASP A 31 -6.23 17.58 -29.53
CA ASP A 31 -6.05 16.24 -28.96
C ASP A 31 -6.39 16.15 -27.46
N THR A 32 -6.34 17.28 -26.74
CA THR A 32 -6.56 17.33 -25.28
C THR A 32 -7.90 17.96 -24.89
N HIS A 33 -8.50 18.78 -25.75
CA HIS A 33 -9.70 19.54 -25.44
C HIS A 33 -10.92 19.07 -26.26
N PRO A 34 -11.84 18.23 -25.69
CA PRO A 34 -12.95 17.59 -26.41
C PRO A 34 -13.98 18.54 -27.03
N GLN A 35 -14.01 19.81 -26.61
CA GLN A 35 -14.94 20.82 -27.13
C GLN A 35 -14.23 21.94 -27.89
N LEU A 36 -12.97 21.74 -28.32
CA LEU A 36 -12.17 22.84 -28.88
C LEU A 36 -12.81 23.40 -30.14
N ASP A 37 -13.35 22.55 -31.01
CA ASP A 37 -14.03 23.00 -32.25
C ASP A 37 -15.24 23.90 -31.96
N LYS A 38 -16.00 23.58 -30.91
CA LYS A 38 -17.14 24.38 -30.47
C LYS A 38 -16.69 25.72 -29.88
N ALA A 39 -15.60 25.71 -29.10
CA ALA A 39 -15.01 26.91 -28.53
C ALA A 39 -14.45 27.84 -29.62
N LEU A 40 -13.75 27.28 -30.62
CA LEU A 40 -13.25 28.00 -31.79
C LEU A 40 -14.39 28.62 -32.59
N LYS A 41 -15.50 27.90 -32.77
CA LYS A 41 -16.71 28.44 -33.39
C LYS A 41 -17.28 29.61 -32.60
N ALA A 42 -17.45 29.47 -31.28
CA ALA A 42 -17.95 30.55 -30.43
C ALA A 42 -17.05 31.80 -30.45
N LEU A 43 -15.73 31.63 -30.47
CA LEU A 43 -14.76 32.72 -30.63
C LEU A 43 -14.93 33.44 -31.98
N ARG A 44 -15.08 32.69 -33.07
CA ARG A 44 -15.30 33.23 -34.43
C ARG A 44 -16.64 33.98 -34.52
N ASP A 45 -17.67 33.44 -33.88
CA ASP A 45 -19.02 34.03 -33.82
C ASP A 45 -19.11 35.21 -32.82
N LYS A 46 -18.01 35.53 -32.14
CA LYS A 46 -17.91 36.57 -31.09
C LYS A 46 -18.86 36.36 -29.91
N ASP A 47 -19.30 35.12 -29.70
CA ASP A 47 -20.04 34.73 -28.51
C ASP A 47 -19.05 34.50 -27.36
N TRP A 48 -18.59 35.60 -26.77
CA TRP A 48 -17.57 35.58 -25.73
C TRP A 48 -18.00 34.83 -24.46
N SER A 49 -19.31 34.81 -24.18
CA SER A 49 -19.86 34.08 -23.03
C SER A 49 -19.75 32.58 -23.27
N LEU A 50 -20.26 32.11 -24.40
CA LEU A 50 -20.18 30.69 -24.77
C LEU A 50 -18.73 30.24 -24.97
N ALA A 51 -17.89 31.08 -25.57
CA ALA A 51 -16.47 30.78 -25.71
C ALA A 51 -15.78 30.65 -24.35
N LYS A 52 -16.05 31.54 -23.40
CA LYS A 52 -15.50 31.43 -22.04
C LYS A 52 -15.97 30.14 -21.35
N ASP A 53 -17.25 29.81 -21.46
CA ASP A 53 -17.82 28.59 -20.87
C ASP A 53 -17.25 27.31 -21.50
N LEU A 54 -17.09 27.28 -22.83
CA LEU A 54 -16.54 26.14 -23.55
C LEU A 54 -15.03 25.96 -23.33
N LEU A 55 -14.28 27.06 -23.16
CA LEU A 55 -12.84 27.02 -22.85
C LEU A 55 -12.56 26.72 -21.39
N ALA A 56 -13.49 27.05 -20.49
CA ALA A 56 -13.49 26.50 -19.15
C ALA A 56 -13.77 24.98 -19.15
N SER A 57 -14.54 24.48 -20.13
CA SER A 57 -15.07 23.12 -20.20
C SER A 57 -14.27 22.21 -21.14
N PRO A 58 -13.13 21.69 -20.65
CA PRO A 58 -13.04 20.28 -20.23
C PRO A 58 -12.28 20.12 -18.91
N LEU A 59 -11.50 21.13 -18.54
CA LEU A 59 -10.76 21.16 -17.29
C LEU A 59 -11.67 21.48 -16.11
N GLU A 60 -12.83 22.12 -16.33
CA GLU A 60 -13.87 22.37 -15.31
C GLU A 60 -15.04 21.39 -15.34
N ALA A 61 -15.46 20.89 -16.51
CA ALA A 61 -16.48 19.85 -16.59
C ALA A 61 -16.02 18.51 -15.96
N ALA A 62 -14.71 18.25 -15.95
CA ALA A 62 -14.08 17.15 -15.21
C ALA A 62 -13.87 17.46 -13.69
N ARG A 63 -14.20 18.67 -13.22
CA ARG A 63 -14.18 19.05 -11.78
C ARG A 63 -15.50 18.82 -11.08
N LYS A 64 -16.43 18.10 -11.72
CA LYS A 64 -17.59 17.57 -11.03
C LYS A 64 -17.12 16.66 -9.90
N LEU A 65 -17.76 16.78 -8.74
CA LEU A 65 -17.58 15.82 -7.65
C LEU A 65 -17.87 14.41 -8.18
N CYS A 66 -16.86 13.56 -8.12
CA CYS A 66 -16.93 12.14 -8.42
C CYS A 66 -16.72 11.37 -7.13
N ARG A 67 -17.80 10.82 -6.58
CA ARG A 67 -17.73 9.97 -5.40
C ARG A 67 -17.32 8.55 -5.83
N LEU A 68 -16.18 8.08 -5.35
CA LEU A 68 -15.65 6.74 -5.63
C LEU A 68 -16.12 5.73 -4.57
N SER A 69 -16.35 6.18 -3.34
CA SER A 69 -16.90 5.40 -2.23
C SER A 69 -17.61 6.32 -1.21
N SER A 70 -18.07 5.79 -0.08
CA SER A 70 -18.61 6.64 1.01
C SER A 70 -17.56 7.58 1.62
N ALA A 71 -16.27 7.22 1.55
CA ALA A 71 -15.17 7.99 2.14
C ALA A 71 -14.32 8.73 1.10
N VAL A 72 -14.30 8.28 -0.16
CA VAL A 72 -13.36 8.78 -1.19
C VAL A 72 -14.08 9.54 -2.29
N GLU A 73 -13.64 10.77 -2.53
CA GLU A 73 -14.20 11.66 -3.54
C GLU A 73 -13.09 12.36 -4.33
N ILE A 74 -13.29 12.58 -5.62
CA ILE A 74 -12.45 13.47 -6.44
C ILE A 74 -13.27 14.72 -6.76
N LYS A 75 -12.73 15.91 -6.43
CA LYS A 75 -13.31 17.21 -6.80
C LYS A 75 -12.25 18.01 -7.54
N GLY A 76 -12.42 18.16 -8.85
CA GLY A 76 -11.34 18.66 -9.69
C GLY A 76 -10.07 17.86 -9.47
N ASN A 77 -8.92 18.52 -9.36
CA ASN A 77 -7.65 17.82 -9.24
C ASN A 77 -7.30 17.36 -7.82
N GLU A 78 -8.24 17.40 -6.88
CA GLU A 78 -8.03 17.04 -5.49
C GLU A 78 -8.77 15.74 -5.15
N LEU A 79 -8.06 14.84 -4.46
CA LEU A 79 -8.65 13.66 -3.84
C LEU A 79 -9.02 14.02 -2.40
N PHE A 80 -10.22 13.64 -1.98
CA PHE A 80 -10.70 13.80 -0.62
C PHE A 80 -10.89 12.42 0.02
N PHE A 81 -10.41 12.29 1.26
CA PHE A 81 -10.67 11.15 2.12
C PHE A 81 -11.40 11.65 3.38
N LEU A 82 -12.61 11.15 3.63
CA LEU A 82 -13.49 11.59 4.72
C LEU A 82 -13.66 13.13 4.76
N GLY A 83 -13.82 13.73 3.58
CA GLY A 83 -14.03 15.17 3.42
C GLY A 83 -12.78 16.05 3.58
N LYS A 84 -11.61 15.47 3.87
CA LYS A 84 -10.33 16.18 3.94
C LYS A 84 -9.51 15.94 2.67
N VAL A 85 -8.81 16.97 2.19
CA VAL A 85 -7.88 16.81 1.07
C VAL A 85 -6.80 15.81 1.45
N LEU A 86 -6.62 14.79 0.62
CA LEU A 86 -5.56 13.81 0.73
C LEU A 86 -4.54 14.08 -0.37
N ALA A 87 -3.30 14.32 0.04
CA ALA A 87 -2.16 14.51 -0.86
C ALA A 87 -1.14 13.40 -0.65
N GLY A 88 -0.22 13.26 -1.60
CA GLY A 88 0.85 12.28 -1.58
C GLY A 88 0.71 11.22 -2.67
N PRO A 89 1.72 10.33 -2.80
CA PRO A 89 1.88 9.57 -4.03
C PRO A 89 0.76 8.55 -4.29
N LEU A 90 0.09 8.03 -3.24
CA LEU A 90 -1.12 7.20 -3.44
C LEU A 90 -2.29 8.04 -3.96
N ALA A 91 -2.50 9.23 -3.42
CA ALA A 91 -3.56 10.12 -3.89
C ALA A 91 -3.34 10.50 -5.36
N ASP A 92 -2.09 10.79 -5.72
CA ASP A 92 -1.69 11.08 -7.09
C ASP A 92 -1.97 9.88 -8.00
N LYS A 93 -1.57 8.67 -7.59
CA LYS A 93 -1.82 7.43 -8.34
C LYS A 93 -3.31 7.16 -8.55
N ILE A 94 -4.15 7.40 -7.54
CA ILE A 94 -5.61 7.27 -7.64
C ILE A 94 -6.16 8.25 -8.69
N ARG A 95 -5.78 9.53 -8.61
CA ARG A 95 -6.22 10.54 -9.58
C ARG A 95 -5.77 10.20 -10.99
N GLU A 96 -4.50 9.85 -11.18
CA GLU A 96 -3.95 9.44 -12.48
C GLU A 96 -4.71 8.25 -13.06
N THR A 97 -4.95 7.22 -12.25
CA THR A 97 -5.68 6.00 -12.67
C THR A 97 -7.12 6.33 -13.03
N PHE A 98 -7.77 7.19 -12.24
CA PHE A 98 -9.14 7.65 -12.49
C PHE A 98 -9.24 8.44 -13.81
N TYR A 99 -8.38 9.43 -14.02
CA TYR A 99 -8.40 10.26 -15.22
C TYR A 99 -7.96 9.50 -16.48
N ALA A 100 -7.10 8.49 -16.33
CA ALA A 100 -6.77 7.54 -17.39
C ALA A 100 -7.90 6.55 -17.71
N LYS A 101 -9.05 6.62 -17.03
CA LYS A 101 -10.20 5.71 -17.17
C LYS A 101 -9.83 4.24 -16.95
N LYS A 102 -8.86 3.98 -16.08
CA LYS A 102 -8.45 2.64 -15.66
C LYS A 102 -9.23 2.21 -14.42
N ALA A 103 -9.12 0.93 -14.06
CA ALA A 103 -9.75 0.38 -12.87
C ALA A 103 -9.18 1.00 -11.59
N VAL A 104 -9.85 2.03 -11.07
CA VAL A 104 -9.40 2.79 -9.87
C VAL A 104 -9.80 2.13 -8.55
N MET A 105 -10.85 1.31 -8.55
CA MET A 105 -11.43 0.74 -7.33
C MET A 105 -10.46 -0.07 -6.46
N PRO A 106 -9.50 -0.86 -7.00
CA PRO A 106 -8.49 -1.52 -6.18
C PRO A 106 -7.70 -0.53 -5.30
N LEU A 107 -7.31 0.62 -5.86
CA LEU A 107 -6.57 1.66 -5.15
C LEU A 107 -7.44 2.39 -4.12
N VAL A 108 -8.73 2.60 -4.42
CA VAL A 108 -9.70 3.19 -3.48
C VAL A 108 -9.91 2.28 -2.28
N ASN A 109 -10.12 0.98 -2.52
CA ASN A 109 -10.28 -0.02 -1.46
C ASN A 109 -9.00 -0.16 -0.63
N PHE A 110 -7.83 -0.13 -1.27
CA PHE A 110 -6.54 -0.11 -0.60
C PHE A 110 -6.40 1.12 0.30
N LEU A 111 -6.73 2.32 -0.20
CA LEU A 111 -6.71 3.55 0.59
C LEU A 111 -7.56 3.45 1.86
N GLU A 112 -8.78 2.92 1.74
CA GLU A 112 -9.68 2.72 2.88
C GLU A 112 -9.11 1.72 3.89
N LYS A 113 -8.58 0.59 3.44
CA LYS A 113 -7.97 -0.43 4.30
C LYS A 113 -6.71 0.06 5.00
N VAL A 114 -5.86 0.85 4.32
CA VAL A 114 -4.73 1.50 4.97
C VAL A 114 -5.26 2.44 6.06
N ASN A 115 -6.28 3.25 5.78
CA ASN A 115 -6.82 4.17 6.79
C ASN A 115 -7.55 3.48 7.94
N ALA A 116 -8.01 2.24 7.76
CA ALA A 116 -8.56 1.39 8.82
C ALA A 116 -7.48 0.77 9.73
N ASN A 117 -6.19 0.86 9.37
CA ASN A 117 -5.09 0.46 10.24
C ASN A 117 -5.04 1.37 11.48
N PRO A 118 -5.01 0.81 12.70
CA PRO A 118 -5.04 1.59 13.93
C PRO A 118 -3.78 2.43 14.18
N SER A 119 -2.63 2.10 13.58
CA SER A 119 -1.38 2.86 13.77
C SER A 119 -1.17 3.88 12.65
N VAL A 120 -1.10 5.16 13.02
CA VAL A 120 -0.79 6.25 12.07
C VAL A 120 0.59 6.05 11.45
N GLU A 121 1.55 5.59 12.22
CA GLU A 121 2.91 5.29 11.80
C GLU A 121 2.91 4.17 10.77
N SER A 122 2.20 3.06 11.03
CA SER A 122 2.08 1.95 10.08
C SER A 122 1.42 2.39 8.77
N ARG A 123 0.43 3.29 8.81
CA ARG A 123 -0.19 3.84 7.60
C ARG A 123 0.83 4.56 6.72
N ASN A 124 1.60 5.46 7.32
CA ASN A 124 2.62 6.24 6.60
C ASN A 124 3.70 5.33 6.02
N GLN A 125 4.18 4.37 6.82
CA GLN A 125 5.17 3.38 6.39
C GLN A 125 4.67 2.52 5.21
N LEU A 126 3.43 2.02 5.30
CA LEU A 126 2.87 1.14 4.29
C LEU A 126 2.65 1.86 2.95
N TYR A 127 2.27 3.14 2.97
CA TYR A 127 2.16 3.93 1.75
C TYR A 127 3.48 4.03 1.00
N GLU A 128 4.58 4.36 1.69
CA GLU A 128 5.90 4.44 1.07
C GLU A 128 6.36 3.08 0.54
N PHE A 129 6.16 2.03 1.34
CA PHE A 129 6.59 0.67 1.02
C PHE A 129 5.86 0.08 -0.19
N ALA A 130 4.54 0.18 -0.24
CA ALA A 130 3.74 -0.38 -1.33
C ALA A 130 4.08 0.26 -2.68
N ILE A 131 4.34 1.57 -2.69
CA ILE A 131 4.69 2.33 -3.89
C ILE A 131 6.11 1.99 -4.35
N ARG A 132 7.07 1.94 -3.42
CA ARG A 132 8.48 1.66 -3.74
C ARG A 132 8.68 0.27 -4.33
N ASN A 133 7.96 -0.72 -3.80
CA ASN A 133 8.11 -2.13 -4.21
C ASN A 133 7.06 -2.57 -5.23
N ASN A 134 6.20 -1.66 -5.71
CA ASN A 134 5.19 -1.91 -6.74
C ASN A 134 4.34 -3.17 -6.45
N PHE A 135 3.87 -3.30 -5.21
CA PHE A 135 3.04 -4.43 -4.79
C PHE A 135 1.78 -4.54 -5.66
N GLU A 136 1.41 -5.77 -6.02
CA GLU A 136 0.12 -6.05 -6.64
C GLU A 136 -1.00 -5.84 -5.61
N ILE A 137 -2.03 -5.08 -6.01
CA ILE A 137 -3.20 -4.77 -5.18
C ILE A 137 -4.41 -5.52 -5.75
N THR A 138 -5.04 -6.34 -4.93
CA THR A 138 -6.23 -7.13 -5.33
C THR A 138 -7.44 -6.21 -5.56
N PRO A 139 -8.50 -6.68 -6.25
CA PRO A 139 -9.73 -5.91 -6.38
C PRO A 139 -10.35 -5.45 -5.05
N ARG A 140 -10.07 -6.19 -3.96
CA ARG A 140 -10.51 -5.86 -2.60
C ARG A 140 -9.62 -4.84 -1.89
N GLY A 141 -8.51 -4.42 -2.51
CA GLY A 141 -7.54 -3.51 -1.89
C GLY A 141 -6.57 -4.20 -0.93
N ASP A 142 -6.41 -5.52 -1.03
CA ASP A 142 -5.39 -6.27 -0.28
C ASP A 142 -4.07 -6.29 -1.04
N LEU A 143 -2.95 -6.51 -0.35
CA LEU A 143 -1.63 -6.64 -0.93
C LEU A 143 -1.31 -8.10 -1.20
N ILE A 144 -0.77 -8.38 -2.39
CA ILE A 144 -0.13 -9.65 -2.69
C ILE A 144 1.34 -9.57 -2.27
N ALA A 145 1.71 -10.34 -1.25
CA ALA A 145 3.06 -10.41 -0.72
C ALA A 145 3.62 -11.82 -0.79
N TYR A 146 4.89 -11.97 -0.39
CA TYR A 146 5.60 -13.24 -0.45
C TYR A 146 6.23 -13.62 0.89
N LYS A 147 6.33 -14.92 1.15
CA LYS A 147 6.93 -15.49 2.36
C LYS A 147 7.80 -16.70 2.01
N GLY A 148 9.03 -16.72 2.49
CA GLY A 148 9.86 -17.92 2.44
C GLY A 148 9.44 -18.95 3.50
N VAL A 149 9.26 -20.21 3.09
CA VAL A 149 8.90 -21.35 3.94
C VAL A 149 9.81 -22.56 3.67
N THR A 150 9.81 -23.54 4.59
CA THR A 150 10.51 -24.82 4.39
C THR A 150 9.81 -25.66 3.31
N PRO A 151 10.47 -26.69 2.75
CA PRO A 151 9.85 -27.65 1.83
C PRO A 151 8.58 -28.32 2.38
N GLU A 152 8.47 -28.45 3.70
CA GLU A 152 7.30 -28.99 4.40
C GLU A 152 6.18 -27.95 4.60
N LEU A 153 6.29 -26.79 3.96
CA LEU A 153 5.36 -25.65 4.06
C LEU A 153 5.21 -25.14 5.50
N THR A 154 6.33 -25.05 6.22
CA THR A 154 6.37 -24.46 7.56
C THR A 154 7.22 -23.20 7.61
N SER A 155 7.06 -22.35 8.63
CA SER A 155 7.96 -21.20 8.79
C SER A 155 9.40 -21.65 9.04
N VAL A 156 10.36 -20.96 8.42
CA VAL A 156 11.80 -21.22 8.64
C VAL A 156 12.17 -21.11 10.12
N ASN A 157 11.73 -20.02 10.77
CA ASN A 157 11.95 -19.79 12.19
C ASN A 157 10.79 -20.31 13.03
N SER A 158 11.09 -20.75 14.24
CA SER A 158 10.11 -21.08 15.27
C SER A 158 9.47 -19.83 15.86
N GLY A 159 8.22 -19.94 16.30
CA GLY A 159 7.50 -18.88 16.98
C GLY A 159 6.14 -19.34 17.47
N ARG A 160 5.29 -18.39 17.83
CA ARG A 160 3.91 -18.63 18.26
C ARG A 160 2.95 -17.91 17.31
N ALA A 161 1.98 -18.64 16.77
CA ALA A 161 0.94 -18.10 15.89
C ALA A 161 -0.30 -18.99 15.92
N PHE A 162 -1.38 -18.54 15.29
CA PHE A 162 -2.60 -19.31 15.09
C PHE A 162 -2.78 -19.60 13.60
N VAL A 163 -3.11 -20.84 13.27
CA VAL A 163 -3.43 -21.27 11.90
C VAL A 163 -4.88 -21.72 11.90
N ASN A 164 -5.74 -21.01 11.16
CA ASN A 164 -7.19 -21.23 11.15
C ASN A 164 -7.81 -21.26 12.57
N GLY A 165 -7.28 -20.42 13.47
CA GLY A 165 -7.73 -20.32 14.87
C GLY A 165 -7.13 -21.35 15.82
N ILE A 166 -6.28 -22.27 15.35
CA ILE A 166 -5.58 -23.26 16.19
C ILE A 166 -4.20 -22.73 16.53
N GLU A 167 -3.84 -22.72 17.82
CA GLU A 167 -2.54 -22.26 18.28
C GLU A 167 -1.42 -23.25 17.92
N HIS A 168 -0.30 -22.71 17.46
CA HIS A 168 0.94 -23.45 17.17
C HIS A 168 2.13 -22.78 17.85
N ASN A 169 3.02 -23.59 18.40
CA ASN A 169 4.29 -23.18 18.99
C ASN A 169 5.42 -24.01 18.37
N GLY A 170 6.44 -23.35 17.83
CA GLY A 170 7.48 -23.95 16.98
C GLY A 170 7.37 -23.47 15.53
N GLN A 171 7.70 -24.32 14.57
CA GLN A 171 7.55 -23.99 13.15
C GLN A 171 6.06 -23.96 12.77
N ILE A 172 5.62 -22.84 12.20
CA ILE A 172 4.21 -22.55 11.93
C ILE A 172 3.78 -23.18 10.61
N PRO A 173 2.73 -24.01 10.56
CA PRO A 173 2.19 -24.54 9.31
C PRO A 173 1.64 -23.45 8.39
N ASN A 174 1.90 -23.55 7.09
CA ASN A 174 1.48 -22.58 6.08
C ASN A 174 0.85 -23.27 4.86
N GLN A 175 -0.22 -24.02 5.09
CA GLN A 175 -0.93 -24.72 4.00
C GLN A 175 -1.74 -23.72 3.16
N VAL A 176 -1.87 -23.98 1.85
CA VAL A 176 -2.71 -23.17 0.96
C VAL A 176 -4.15 -23.06 1.49
N GLY A 177 -4.70 -21.85 1.48
CA GLY A 177 -6.00 -21.51 2.04
C GLY A 177 -6.00 -21.24 3.54
N SER A 178 -4.88 -21.42 4.25
CA SER A 178 -4.80 -21.13 5.68
C SER A 178 -4.78 -19.64 5.97
N VAL A 179 -5.46 -19.25 7.05
CA VAL A 179 -5.36 -17.93 7.66
C VAL A 179 -4.38 -18.03 8.81
N VAL A 180 -3.25 -17.34 8.71
CA VAL A 180 -2.21 -17.30 9.74
C VAL A 180 -2.29 -15.97 10.48
N THR A 181 -2.44 -16.03 11.80
CA THR A 181 -2.65 -14.86 12.65
C THR A 181 -1.77 -14.89 13.88
N MET A 182 -1.51 -13.72 14.44
CA MET A 182 -1.02 -13.57 15.82
C MET A 182 -1.61 -12.30 16.44
N PRO A 183 -1.70 -12.18 17.77
CA PRO A 183 -2.17 -10.95 18.41
C PRO A 183 -1.32 -9.77 17.94
N ARG A 184 -1.96 -8.67 17.52
CA ARG A 184 -1.25 -7.48 17.04
C ARG A 184 -0.25 -6.93 18.08
N ALA A 185 -0.61 -7.04 19.35
CA ALA A 185 0.24 -6.63 20.46
C ALA A 185 1.54 -7.45 20.57
N ASP A 186 1.57 -8.66 20.01
CA ASP A 186 2.73 -9.55 19.99
C ASP A 186 3.65 -9.28 18.77
N VAL A 187 3.27 -8.33 17.90
CA VAL A 187 4.06 -7.93 16.72
C VAL A 187 4.80 -6.63 17.03
N ASN A 188 6.11 -6.60 16.81
CA ASN A 188 6.91 -5.43 17.16
C ASN A 188 6.59 -4.22 16.24
N PRO A 189 6.04 -3.11 16.81
CA PRO A 189 5.74 -1.90 16.05
C PRO A 189 6.97 -1.04 15.79
N ASN A 190 8.09 -1.27 16.49
CA ASN A 190 9.33 -0.52 16.29
C ASN A 190 9.97 -0.91 14.96
N ARG A 191 10.04 0.07 14.05
CA ARG A 191 10.60 -0.11 12.71
C ARG A 191 12.13 -0.07 12.66
N ASP A 192 12.76 0.38 13.73
CA ASP A 192 14.22 0.49 13.82
C ASP A 192 14.87 -0.81 14.33
N GLU A 193 14.07 -1.78 14.75
CA GLU A 193 14.48 -3.16 15.01
C GLU A 193 14.04 -4.01 13.81
N GLY A 194 14.93 -4.76 13.15
CA GLY A 194 14.59 -5.51 11.93
C GLY A 194 14.25 -6.97 12.04
N CYS A 195 15.02 -7.69 12.85
CA CYS A 195 14.80 -9.10 13.12
C CYS A 195 14.12 -9.25 14.48
N SER A 196 12.85 -8.86 14.54
CA SER A 196 12.05 -8.92 15.77
C SER A 196 10.72 -9.63 15.53
N HIS A 197 10.08 -10.05 16.63
CA HIS A 197 8.78 -10.71 16.70
C HIS A 197 7.73 -10.14 15.76
N GLY A 198 7.14 -11.02 14.95
CA GLY A 198 6.08 -10.71 14.00
C GLY A 198 6.00 -11.73 12.86
N LEU A 199 4.84 -11.80 12.21
CA LEU A 199 4.71 -12.51 10.95
C LEU A 199 5.35 -11.67 9.85
N HIS A 200 6.42 -12.19 9.25
CA HIS A 200 7.13 -11.51 8.16
C HIS A 200 6.64 -11.98 6.80
N VAL A 201 6.36 -11.00 5.95
CA VAL A 201 6.03 -11.12 4.53
C VAL A 201 6.73 -9.97 3.80
N GLY A 202 7.00 -10.09 2.50
CA GLY A 202 7.79 -9.11 1.77
C GLY A 202 7.53 -9.07 0.27
N SER A 203 8.41 -8.38 -0.45
CA SER A 203 8.45 -8.42 -1.91
C SER A 203 8.88 -9.81 -2.39
N TYR A 204 8.68 -10.07 -3.69
CA TYR A 204 9.13 -11.30 -4.30
C TYR A 204 10.65 -11.49 -4.11
N GLU A 205 11.43 -10.45 -4.42
CA GLU A 205 12.89 -10.46 -4.35
C GLU A 205 13.41 -10.78 -2.95
N TYR A 206 12.78 -10.23 -1.91
CA TYR A 206 13.17 -10.52 -0.53
C TYR A 206 12.90 -11.97 -0.14
N ALA A 207 11.73 -12.46 -0.50
CA ALA A 207 11.31 -13.77 -0.06
C ALA A 207 12.01 -14.90 -0.85
N SER A 208 12.41 -14.65 -2.11
CA SER A 208 13.23 -15.59 -2.89
C SER A 208 14.63 -15.80 -2.33
N ASP A 209 15.19 -14.80 -1.66
CA ASP A 209 16.51 -14.89 -1.02
C ASP A 209 16.47 -15.65 0.32
N PHE A 210 15.27 -15.87 0.88
CA PHE A 210 15.11 -16.36 2.25
C PHE A 210 14.84 -17.86 2.37
N ALA A 211 14.14 -18.48 1.40
CA ALA A 211 13.79 -19.91 1.48
C ALA A 211 13.55 -20.55 0.12
N SER A 212 13.74 -21.87 0.05
CA SER A 212 13.67 -22.63 -1.20
C SER A 212 12.25 -22.75 -1.75
N VAL A 213 11.26 -22.51 -0.89
CA VAL A 213 9.84 -22.44 -1.26
C VAL A 213 9.32 -21.05 -0.99
N LEU A 214 8.77 -20.44 -2.04
CA LEU A 214 8.20 -19.11 -2.02
C LEU A 214 6.68 -19.20 -1.95
N MET A 215 6.09 -18.59 -0.95
CA MET A 215 4.65 -18.60 -0.73
C MET A 215 4.04 -17.26 -1.10
N LYS A 216 3.01 -17.29 -1.95
CA LYS A 216 2.18 -16.13 -2.26
C LYS A 216 1.11 -15.98 -1.18
N VAL A 217 1.03 -14.81 -0.57
CA VAL A 217 0.09 -14.51 0.51
C VAL A 217 -0.70 -13.23 0.23
N GLU A 218 -1.92 -13.16 0.74
CA GLU A 218 -2.76 -11.96 0.73
C GLU A 218 -2.73 -11.30 2.11
N VAL A 219 -2.45 -10.00 2.14
CA VAL A 219 -2.32 -9.22 3.37
C VAL A 219 -3.29 -8.05 3.30
N ASN A 220 -4.14 -7.93 4.32
CA ASN A 220 -4.98 -6.75 4.45
C ASN A 220 -4.15 -5.58 5.02
N PRO A 221 -4.14 -4.40 4.38
CA PRO A 221 -3.41 -3.23 4.87
C PRO A 221 -3.70 -2.83 6.33
N LYS A 222 -4.90 -3.16 6.84
CA LYS A 222 -5.26 -2.91 8.23
C LYS A 222 -4.42 -3.75 9.21
N ASP A 223 -3.86 -4.87 8.76
CA ASP A 223 -3.16 -5.87 9.57
C ASP A 223 -1.63 -5.75 9.49
N VAL A 224 -1.12 -4.77 8.73
CA VAL A 224 0.30 -4.40 8.76
C VAL A 224 0.60 -3.66 10.05
N VAL A 225 1.69 -4.02 10.73
CA VAL A 225 2.06 -3.44 12.03
C VAL A 225 3.25 -2.49 11.89
N SER A 226 4.26 -2.89 11.13
CA SER A 226 5.44 -2.05 10.87
C SER A 226 6.15 -2.47 9.59
N VAL A 227 6.85 -1.52 8.97
CA VAL A 227 7.78 -1.75 7.87
C VAL A 227 9.20 -1.40 8.36
N PRO A 228 10.00 -2.41 8.73
CA PRO A 228 11.37 -2.20 9.19
C PRO A 228 12.23 -1.42 8.18
N ARG A 229 13.17 -0.62 8.68
CA ARG A 229 14.11 0.15 7.83
C ARG A 229 15.28 -0.68 7.32
N ASP A 230 15.73 -1.63 8.12
CA ASP A 230 16.74 -2.60 7.74
C ASP A 230 16.13 -3.68 6.82
N CYS A 231 16.97 -4.40 6.08
CA CYS A 231 16.59 -5.26 4.95
C CYS A 231 16.08 -4.48 3.71
N SER A 232 16.71 -3.35 3.37
CA SER A 232 16.50 -2.64 2.09
C SER A 232 15.04 -2.29 1.76
N TRP A 233 14.16 -2.17 2.77
CA TRP A 233 12.73 -1.92 2.61
C TRP A 233 11.98 -3.01 1.85
N GLN A 234 12.30 -4.28 2.08
CA GLN A 234 11.67 -5.36 1.32
C GLN A 234 10.76 -6.28 2.13
N LYS A 235 10.65 -6.10 3.46
CA LYS A 235 9.74 -6.86 4.33
C LYS A 235 8.84 -5.96 5.16
N MET A 236 7.71 -6.51 5.59
CA MET A 236 6.79 -5.91 6.54
C MET A 236 6.38 -6.94 7.60
N ARG A 237 6.05 -6.45 8.79
CA ARG A 237 5.46 -7.23 9.86
C ARG A 237 3.96 -7.09 9.84
N VAL A 238 3.27 -8.22 9.89
CA VAL A 238 1.80 -8.27 9.87
C VAL A 238 1.29 -9.07 11.07
N CYS A 239 0.03 -8.86 11.44
CA CYS A 239 -0.65 -9.70 12.42
C CYS A 239 -1.57 -10.75 11.78
N GLU A 240 -1.83 -10.66 10.47
CA GLU A 240 -2.66 -11.60 9.72
C GLU A 240 -2.23 -11.66 8.25
N TYR A 241 -2.25 -12.86 7.66
CA TYR A 241 -2.22 -13.07 6.21
C TYR A 241 -2.95 -14.36 5.82
N VAL A 242 -3.34 -14.45 4.55
CA VAL A 242 -3.96 -15.64 3.96
C VAL A 242 -3.01 -16.27 2.96
N VAL A 243 -2.79 -17.58 3.05
CA VAL A 243 -1.95 -18.30 2.07
C VAL A 243 -2.74 -18.54 0.79
N LEU A 244 -2.24 -18.05 -0.33
CA LEU A 244 -2.89 -18.18 -1.64
C LEU A 244 -2.34 -19.34 -2.47
N ASP A 245 -1.02 -19.43 -2.56
CA ASP A 245 -0.32 -20.40 -3.42
C ASP A 245 1.16 -20.52 -3.01
N PHE A 246 1.90 -21.47 -3.58
CA PHE A 246 3.35 -21.56 -3.43
C PHE A 246 4.06 -22.00 -4.72
N GLU A 247 5.33 -21.61 -4.85
CA GLU A 247 6.22 -22.00 -5.95
C GLU A 247 7.55 -22.53 -5.37
N GLU A 248 8.03 -23.65 -5.89
CA GLU A 248 9.39 -24.14 -5.58
C GLU A 248 10.42 -23.36 -6.40
N THR A 249 11.42 -22.78 -5.74
CA THR A 249 12.43 -21.95 -6.40
C THR A 249 13.73 -22.74 -6.56
N SER A 250 14.27 -22.81 -7.79
CA SER A 250 15.46 -23.60 -8.13
C SER A 250 16.81 -22.91 -7.90
N THR A 251 16.80 -21.63 -7.52
CA THR A 251 18.01 -20.82 -7.32
C THR A 251 18.16 -20.44 -5.85
N PHE A 252 18.96 -21.20 -5.10
CA PHE A 252 19.37 -20.86 -3.74
C PHE A 252 20.80 -20.31 -3.74
N HIS A 253 21.00 -19.08 -3.25
CA HIS A 253 22.32 -18.54 -2.91
C HIS A 253 22.33 -18.20 -1.42
N PHE A 254 22.83 -19.12 -0.61
CA PHE A 254 22.99 -18.94 0.82
C PHE A 254 24.09 -17.90 1.08
N ASN A 255 23.73 -16.64 1.35
CA ASN A 255 24.64 -15.69 1.98
C ASN A 255 24.35 -15.66 3.49
N GLY A 256 24.82 -16.70 4.18
CA GLY A 256 24.89 -16.69 5.64
C GLY A 256 25.98 -15.73 6.09
N SER A 257 25.64 -14.45 6.26
CA SER A 257 26.38 -13.59 7.19
C SER A 257 25.79 -13.81 8.58
N ASN A 258 26.47 -14.65 9.36
CA ASN A 258 26.35 -14.65 10.81
C ASN A 258 26.79 -13.28 11.33
N ASP A 259 25.86 -12.36 11.52
CA ASP A 259 26.04 -11.23 12.44
C ASP A 259 25.39 -11.63 13.77
N TYR A 260 25.92 -12.71 14.36
CA TYR A 260 25.85 -12.91 15.80
C TYR A 260 27.17 -12.37 16.33
N ASP A 261 27.16 -11.12 16.81
CA ASP A 261 28.19 -10.66 17.75
C ASP A 261 28.01 -11.50 19.01
N ASP A 262 28.80 -12.57 19.06
CA ASP A 262 28.91 -13.55 20.12
C ASP A 262 29.76 -12.93 21.25
N ASP A 263 29.13 -12.08 22.05
CA ASP A 263 29.64 -11.62 23.34
C ASP A 263 28.56 -11.86 24.40
N ASP A 264 28.47 -13.08 24.93
CA ASP A 264 28.21 -13.23 26.37
C ASP A 264 28.85 -14.51 26.93
N GLU A 265 29.78 -14.28 27.83
CA GLU A 265 30.60 -15.28 28.49
C GLU A 265 29.75 -16.13 29.44
N ASN A 266 29.95 -17.44 29.39
CA ASN A 266 29.75 -18.43 30.47
C ASN A 266 29.01 -17.95 31.73
N LEU A 267 27.70 -18.18 31.79
CA LEU A 267 27.00 -18.33 33.07
C LEU A 267 26.60 -19.79 33.26
N GLU A 268 27.41 -20.49 34.05
CA GLU A 268 27.13 -21.83 34.54
C GLU A 268 25.76 -21.87 35.23
N PHE A 269 24.89 -22.67 34.65
CA PHE A 269 23.58 -23.02 35.19
C PHE A 269 23.76 -23.78 36.52
N THR A 270 23.48 -23.12 37.64
CA THR A 270 23.29 -23.80 38.93
C THR A 270 21.79 -24.04 39.14
N PRO A 271 21.31 -25.30 39.19
CA PRO A 271 19.91 -25.58 39.46
C PRO A 271 19.63 -25.32 40.95
N SER A 272 18.81 -24.31 41.27
CA SER A 272 18.33 -24.12 42.64
C SER A 272 17.25 -25.14 42.95
N TYR A 273 17.43 -25.78 44.10
CA TYR A 273 16.65 -26.88 44.65
C TYR A 273 15.28 -26.38 45.12
N TRP A 274 14.29 -27.25 44.96
CA TRP A 274 12.94 -27.13 45.49
C TRP A 274 12.98 -27.05 47.02
N ASP A 275 12.41 -25.99 47.60
CA ASP A 275 12.07 -25.91 49.02
C ASP A 275 10.55 -26.04 49.14
N GLU A 276 10.10 -27.25 49.41
CA GLU A 276 8.74 -27.53 49.87
C GLU A 276 8.68 -27.18 51.36
N GLY A 277 7.87 -26.19 51.70
CA GLY A 277 7.57 -25.88 53.09
C GLY A 277 6.34 -25.01 53.18
N ASP A 278 5.17 -25.63 53.34
CA ASP A 278 4.19 -25.15 54.30
C ASP A 278 3.16 -26.23 54.67
N ASP A 279 2.75 -26.13 55.93
CA ASP A 279 1.58 -26.69 56.60
C ASP A 279 1.59 -28.17 57.04
N GLU A 280 1.83 -28.39 58.34
CA GLU A 280 0.78 -28.76 59.32
C GLU A 280 1.38 -28.83 60.74
N ASP A 281 0.79 -28.12 61.71
CA ASP A 281 0.47 -28.69 63.03
C ASP A 281 -0.37 -27.69 63.86
N THR A 282 -1.65 -27.99 63.93
CA THR A 282 -2.62 -27.56 64.95
C THR A 282 -2.42 -28.31 66.27
N GLU A 283 -3.01 -27.78 67.35
CA GLU A 283 -3.17 -28.32 68.72
C GLU A 283 -2.05 -27.86 69.71
N GLU A 284 -2.27 -27.21 70.86
CA GLU A 284 -3.40 -26.95 71.78
C GLU A 284 -3.27 -25.54 72.41
#